data_AF-A0A841I1D2-F1
#
_entry.id   AF-A0A841I1D2-F1
#
_cell.length_a   1.000
_cell.length_b   1.000
_cell.length_c   1.000
_cell.angle_alpha   90.00
_cell.angle_beta   90.00
_cell.angle_gamma   90.00
#
_symmetry.space_group_name_H-M   'P 1'
#
loop_
_entity.id
_entity.type
_entity.pdbx_description
1 polymer ?
#
loop_
_entity_poly.entity_id
_entity_poly.type
_entity_poly.pdbx_seq_one_letter_code
_entity_poly.pdbx_strand_id
1 'polypeptide(L)' 'MLVQRTVDFEDPCWVGVFERLAGRRREAARAVFGAEPNPAELYA' A
#
# COMPACT_ATOMS: atom_id res chain seq x y z
N MET A 1 -13.79 -9.54 -7.74
CA MET A 1 -12.37 -9.12 -7.65
C MET A 1 -12.00 -9.14 -6.18
N LEU A 2 -11.09 -10.03 -5.75
CA LEU A 2 -10.60 -10.08 -4.37
C LEU A 2 -9.30 -9.26 -4.32
N VAL A 3 -9.24 -8.23 -3.47
CA VAL A 3 -8.04 -7.42 -3.25
C VAL A 3 -7.64 -7.58 -1.80
N GLN A 4 -6.54 -8.27 -1.54
CA GLN A 4 -5.91 -8.29 -0.22
C GLN A 4 -4.96 -7.09 -0.16
N ARG A 5 -5.13 -6.24 0.87
CA ARG A 5 -4.32 -5.05 1.10
C ARG A 5 -3.47 -5.28 2.35
N THR A 6 -2.18 -5.44 2.15
CA THR A 6 -1.20 -5.38 3.23
C THR A 6 -0.47 -4.04 3.11
N VAL A 7 -0.44 -3.28 4.20
CA VAL A 7 0.37 -2.07 4.29
C VAL A 7 1.52 -2.41 5.22
N ASP A 8 2.73 -2.33 4.69
CA ASP A 8 3.97 -2.52 5.42
C ASP A 8 4.64 -1.15 5.60
N PHE A 9 5.19 -0.93 6.79
CA PHE A 9 5.94 0.27 7.11
C PHE A 9 7.42 -0.02 6.90
N GLU A 10 7.95 0.36 5.73
CA GLU A 10 9.38 0.29 5.42
C GLU A 10 9.99 1.67 5.68
N ASP A 11 10.69 1.88 6.79
CA ASP A 11 11.29 3.19 7.12
C ASP A 11 12.07 3.79 5.94
N PRO A 12 11.79 5.05 5.54
CA PRO A 12 10.89 6.02 6.17
C PRO A 12 9.45 6.02 5.63
N CYS A 13 9.09 5.12 4.70
CA CYS A 13 7.89 5.20 3.87
C CYS A 13 6.79 4.20 4.21
N TRP A 14 5.55 4.60 3.94
CA TRP A 14 4.42 3.70 3.88
C TRP A 14 4.41 2.99 2.53
N VAL A 15 4.37 1.66 2.55
CA VAL A 15 4.35 0.82 1.35
C VAL A 15 3.09 -0.03 1.35
N GLY A 16 2.30 0.08 0.29
CA GLY A 16 1.12 -0.77 0.08
C GLY A 16 1.39 -1.85 -0.95
N VAL A 17 0.99 -3.08 -0.66
CA VAL A 17 0.96 -4.17 -1.62
C VAL A 17 -0.49 -4.53 -1.94
N PHE A 18 -0.84 -4.47 -3.22
CA PHE A 18 -2.17 -4.80 -3.73
C PHE A 18 -2.10 -6.06 -4.57
N GLU A 19 -2.77 -7.09 -4.11
CA GLU A 19 -2.88 -8.34 -4.88
C GLU A 19 -4.20 -8.39 -5.65
N ARG A 20 -4.16 -8.95 -6.86
CA ARG A 20 -5.35 -9.31 -7.63
C ARG A 20 -5.20 -10.69 -8.27
N LEU A 21 -6.33 -11.32 -8.53
CA LEU A 21 -6.41 -12.51 -9.38
C LEU A 21 -6.83 -12.10 -10.79
N ALA A 22 -5.99 -12.40 -11.78
CA ALA A 22 -6.25 -12.25 -13.20
C ALA A 22 -6.37 -13.65 -13.83
N GLY A 23 -7.59 -14.21 -13.81
CA GLY A 23 -7.83 -15.59 -14.21
C GLY A 23 -7.13 -16.57 -13.25
N ARG A 24 -6.15 -17.31 -13.77
CA ARG A 24 -5.30 -18.24 -12.98
C ARG A 24 -4.01 -17.61 -12.45
N ARG A 25 -3.75 -16.34 -12.76
CA ARG A 25 -2.54 -15.63 -12.36
C ARG A 25 -2.82 -14.76 -11.14
N ARG A 26 -1.92 -14.78 -10.15
CA ARG A 26 -1.88 -13.79 -9.08
C ARG A 26 -0.91 -12.68 -9.49
N GLU A 27 -1.34 -11.44 -9.38
CA GLU A 27 -0.56 -10.26 -9.72
C GLU A 27 -0.51 -9.36 -8.49
N ALA A 28 0.64 -8.74 -8.25
CA ALA A 28 0.85 -7.82 -7.15
C ALA A 28 1.38 -6.49 -7.68
N ALA A 29 0.94 -5.39 -7.08
CA ALA A 29 1.47 -4.06 -7.31
C ALA A 29 1.97 -3.46 -6.00
N ARG A 30 3.15 -2.83 -6.03
CA ARG A 30 3.72 -2.08 -4.91
C ARG A 30 3.52 -0.59 -5.16
N ALA A 31 2.96 0.11 -4.17
CA ALA A 31 2.87 1.57 -4.15
C ALA A 31 3.63 2.11 -2.94
N VAL A 32 4.41 3.17 -3.14
CA VAL A 32 5.14 3.88 -2.10
C VAL A 32 4.46 5.23 -1.89
N PHE A 33 3.95 5.48 -0.69
CA PHE A 33 3.16 6.68 -0.38
C PHE A 33 4.00 7.83 0.20
N GLY A 34 5.29 7.58 0.48
CA GLY A 34 6.17 8.53 1.16
C GLY A 34 6.13 8.34 2.67
N ALA A 35 6.71 9.29 3.41
CA ALA A 35 6.81 9.20 4.85
C ALA A 35 5.46 9.28 5.56
N GLU A 36 5.39 8.77 6.79
CA GLU A 36 4.22 8.98 7.64
C GLU A 36 3.94 10.48 7.77
N PRO A 37 2.74 10.95 7.37
CA PRO A 37 2.39 12.35 7.57
C PRO A 37 2.30 12.62 9.08
N ASN A 38 2.80 13.76 9.50
CA ASN A 38 2.64 14.16 10.89
C ASN A 38 1.17 14.52 11.17
N PRO A 39 0.69 14.47 12.43
CA PRO A 39 -0.71 14.77 12.74
C PRO A 39 -1.17 16.17 12.29
N ALA A 40 -0.28 17.16 12.22
CA ALA A 40 -0.66 18.50 11.76
C ALA A 40 -0.95 18.54 10.26
N GLU A 41 -0.26 17.72 9.45
CA GLU A 41 -0.55 17.55 8.02
C GLU A 41 -1.88 16.83 7.76
N LEU A 42 -2.31 15.97 8.69
CA LEU A 42 -3.56 15.19 8.56
C LEU A 42 -4.83 16.00 8.85
N TYR A 43 -4.75 17.03 9.70
CA TYR A 43 -5.91 17.83 10.14
C TYR A 43 -5.95 19.26 9.56
N ALA A 44 -5.09 19.56 8.58
CA ALA A 44 -5.02 20.86 7.91
C ALA A 44 -6.09 21.04 6.82
#